data_AF-A0A8S4MMR9-F1
#
_entry.id   AF-A0A8S4MMR9-F1
#
_cell.length_a   1.000
_cell.length_b   1.000
_cell.length_c   1.000
_cell.angle_alpha   90.00
_cell.angle_beta   90.00
_cell.angle_gamma   90.00
#
_symmetry.space_group_name_H-M   'P 1'
#
loop_
_entity.id
_entity.type
_entity.pdbx_description
1 polymer ?
#
loop_
_entity_poly.entity_id
_entity_poly.type
_entity_poly.pdbx_seq_one_letter_code
_entity_poly.pdbx_strand_id
1 'polypeptide(L)'
;MERDAFGVSLDYLISEGVDIECIATDRHKGIRAELKKPAYHRINHQFDLFHVSKSIKKKLGLKAKKRCNKDLSPWINCLSNHLWWSSRTCGGDDVLLQEKWMSVTEHVGNNHRFRNNQMFKRCAHDPISGRDQTDIKWLKLGTTPHRALHEVVHEKSLLKDMSHLTGFKHTGELEVFHNMLLKYAPKRQHFSYLGMRARLQLAALDHNSNVFREQATTKKGDPRWTAAFSKRKKDWIARKVIQAKQYGFRQDLMKLVLKRAASCEWSLGLWPARPEGCRN
;
A
#
# COMPACT_ATOMS: atom_id res chain seq x y z
N MET A 1 -15.84 -17.28 -4.08
CA MET A 1 -16.37 -16.13 -3.32
C MET A 1 -15.53 -14.87 -3.53
N GLU A 2 -14.28 -14.77 -3.07
CA GLU A 2 -13.49 -13.52 -3.21
C GLU A 2 -13.27 -13.09 -4.68
N ARG A 3 -12.88 -14.03 -5.54
CA ARG A 3 -12.76 -13.79 -7.00
C ARG A 3 -14.09 -13.32 -7.60
N ASP A 4 -15.18 -14.00 -7.27
CA ASP A 4 -16.49 -13.74 -7.88
C ASP A 4 -17.05 -12.40 -7.38
N ALA A 5 -16.87 -12.08 -6.09
CA ALA A 5 -17.21 -10.78 -5.53
C ALA A 5 -16.38 -9.65 -6.16
N PHE A 6 -15.09 -9.88 -6.42
CA PHE A 6 -14.23 -8.93 -7.12
C PHE A 6 -14.73 -8.68 -8.55
N GLY A 7 -15.02 -9.72 -9.32
CA GLY A 7 -15.54 -9.61 -10.68
C GLY A 7 -16.87 -8.85 -10.73
N VAL A 8 -17.85 -9.24 -9.90
CA VAL A 8 -19.15 -8.56 -9.81
C VAL A 8 -19.00 -7.09 -9.43
N SER A 9 -18.10 -6.77 -8.49
CA SER A 9 -17.87 -5.38 -8.08
C SER A 9 -17.21 -4.57 -9.20
N LEU A 10 -16.30 -5.18 -9.95
CA LEU A 10 -15.61 -4.53 -11.06
C LEU A 10 -16.56 -4.25 -12.22
N ASP A 11 -17.42 -5.23 -12.57
CA ASP A 11 -18.44 -5.08 -13.60
C ASP A 11 -19.44 -3.98 -13.24
N TYR A 12 -19.85 -3.91 -11.98
CA TYR A 12 -20.72 -2.84 -11.49
C TYR A 12 -20.08 -1.45 -11.67
N LEU A 13 -18.81 -1.29 -11.31
CA LEU A 13 -18.12 0.00 -11.49
C LEU A 13 -18.05 0.40 -12.97
N ILE A 14 -17.74 -0.57 -13.84
CA ILE A 14 -17.70 -0.34 -15.30
C ILE A 14 -19.10 0.02 -15.83
N SER A 15 -20.16 -0.65 -15.37
CA SER A 15 -21.54 -0.34 -15.78
C SER A 15 -22.01 1.05 -15.33
N GLU A 16 -21.50 1.54 -14.22
CA GLU A 16 -21.73 2.91 -13.74
C GLU A 16 -20.87 3.96 -14.48
N GLY A 17 -20.11 3.55 -15.50
CA GLY A 17 -19.30 4.45 -16.32
C GLY A 17 -17.97 4.87 -15.68
N VAL A 18 -17.50 4.15 -14.65
CA VAL A 18 -16.19 4.41 -14.04
C VAL A 18 -15.09 3.87 -14.95
N ASP A 19 -14.25 4.78 -15.47
CA ASP A 19 -13.03 4.40 -16.19
C ASP A 19 -11.93 3.98 -15.22
N ILE A 20 -11.47 2.74 -15.33
CA ILE A 20 -10.52 2.13 -14.39
C ILE A 20 -9.19 1.93 -15.11
N GLU A 21 -8.27 2.87 -14.91
CA GLU A 21 -6.93 2.79 -15.50
C GLU A 21 -6.08 1.69 -14.83
N CYS A 22 -6.17 1.56 -13.50
CA CYS A 22 -5.27 0.72 -12.71
C CYS A 22 -5.96 0.11 -11.51
N ILE A 23 -5.67 -1.17 -11.25
CA ILE A 23 -6.06 -1.85 -10.01
C ILE A 23 -4.81 -2.39 -9.31
N ALA A 24 -4.66 -2.05 -8.03
CA ALA A 24 -3.60 -2.59 -7.18
C ALA A 24 -4.17 -3.65 -6.23
N THR A 25 -3.63 -4.86 -6.24
CA THR A 25 -4.09 -5.97 -5.39
C THR A 25 -2.95 -6.67 -4.67
N ASP A 26 -3.28 -7.53 -3.72
CA ASP A 26 -2.35 -8.57 -3.26
C ASP A 26 -2.02 -9.56 -4.39
N ARG A 27 -1.06 -10.45 -4.14
CA ARG A 27 -0.64 -11.52 -5.07
C ARG A 27 -1.62 -12.70 -5.11
N HIS A 28 -2.93 -12.42 -5.07
CA HIS A 28 -3.96 -13.46 -5.07
C HIS A 28 -4.16 -14.05 -6.47
N LYS A 29 -3.94 -15.36 -6.62
CA LYS A 29 -3.97 -16.04 -7.93
C LYS A 29 -5.32 -15.94 -8.63
N GLY A 30 -6.42 -15.99 -7.86
CA GLY A 30 -7.78 -15.90 -8.41
C GLY A 30 -8.10 -14.54 -9.00
N ILE A 31 -7.72 -13.45 -8.32
CA ILE A 31 -7.95 -12.08 -8.80
C ILE A 31 -7.04 -11.80 -10.00
N ARG A 32 -5.79 -12.28 -9.97
CA ARG A 32 -4.89 -12.20 -11.13
C ARG A 32 -5.46 -12.90 -12.36
N ALA A 33 -6.10 -14.06 -12.19
CA ALA A 33 -6.74 -14.76 -13.30
C ALA A 33 -7.97 -13.99 -13.81
N GLU A 34 -8.74 -13.38 -12.90
CA GLU A 34 -9.89 -12.57 -13.23
C GLU A 34 -9.51 -11.38 -14.09
N LEU A 35 -8.53 -10.58 -13.68
CA LEU A 35 -8.04 -9.40 -14.41
C LEU A 35 -7.36 -9.72 -15.76
N LYS A 36 -7.09 -11.00 -16.05
CA LYS A 36 -6.60 -11.43 -17.36
C LYS A 36 -7.71 -11.70 -18.37
N LYS A 37 -8.98 -11.70 -17.95
CA LYS A 37 -10.10 -11.89 -18.87
C LYS A 37 -10.15 -10.76 -19.89
N PRO A 38 -10.60 -11.01 -21.13
CA PRO A 38 -10.69 -9.99 -22.18
C PRO A 38 -11.46 -8.74 -21.73
N ALA A 39 -12.50 -8.88 -20.91
CA ALA A 39 -13.29 -7.75 -20.41
C ALA A 39 -12.45 -6.69 -19.65
N TYR A 40 -11.31 -7.06 -19.08
CA TYR A 40 -10.48 -6.19 -18.25
C TYR A 40 -9.10 -5.89 -18.85
N HIS A 41 -8.90 -6.20 -20.13
CA HIS A 41 -7.57 -6.16 -20.76
C HIS A 41 -6.90 -4.77 -20.75
N ARG A 42 -7.69 -3.70 -20.57
CA ARG A 42 -7.21 -2.29 -20.51
C ARG A 42 -6.74 -1.89 -19.11
N ILE A 43 -7.14 -2.64 -18.09
CA ILE A 43 -6.82 -2.32 -16.70
C ILE A 43 -5.36 -2.71 -16.43
N ASN A 44 -4.55 -1.73 -16.06
CA ASN A 44 -3.19 -1.98 -15.60
C ASN A 44 -3.23 -2.66 -14.21
N HIS A 45 -2.88 -3.94 -14.15
CA HIS A 45 -2.82 -4.68 -12.89
C HIS A 45 -1.48 -4.49 -12.19
N GLN A 46 -1.53 -3.93 -10.99
CA GLN A 46 -0.38 -3.73 -10.11
C GLN A 46 -0.51 -4.56 -8.82
N PHE A 47 0.61 -4.88 -8.19
CA PHE A 47 0.66 -5.51 -6.88
C PHE A 47 0.96 -4.51 -5.77
N ASP A 48 0.47 -4.82 -4.56
CA ASP A 48 0.90 -4.13 -3.37
C ASP A 48 2.39 -4.43 -3.08
N LEU A 49 3.21 -3.40 -3.32
CA LEU A 49 4.64 -3.40 -3.08
C LEU A 49 4.99 -3.72 -1.62
N PHE A 50 4.17 -3.30 -0.66
CA PHE A 50 4.38 -3.61 0.75
C PHE A 50 4.31 -5.12 1.01
N HIS A 51 3.32 -5.80 0.46
CA HIS A 51 3.17 -7.25 0.63
C HIS A 51 4.30 -8.02 -0.05
N VAL A 52 4.77 -7.58 -1.23
CA VAL A 52 5.97 -8.18 -1.87
C VAL A 52 7.21 -7.99 -1.01
N SER A 53 7.47 -6.75 -0.59
CA SER A 53 8.61 -6.40 0.26
C SER A 53 8.63 -7.22 1.56
N LYS A 54 7.47 -7.33 2.24
CA LYS A 54 7.29 -8.15 3.43
C LYS A 54 7.59 -9.63 3.18
N SER A 55 7.15 -10.18 2.04
CA SER A 55 7.44 -11.56 1.65
C SER A 55 8.93 -11.80 1.45
N ILE A 56 9.64 -10.90 0.77
CA ILE A 56 11.10 -10.97 0.59
C ILE A 56 11.82 -10.92 1.93
N LYS A 57 11.47 -9.97 2.80
CA LYS A 57 12.05 -9.88 4.15
C LYS A 57 11.86 -11.16 4.95
N LYS A 58 10.68 -11.78 4.85
CA LYS A 58 10.40 -13.07 5.50
C LYS A 58 11.31 -14.17 4.95
N LYS A 59 11.45 -14.30 3.62
CA LYS A 59 12.33 -15.31 2.99
C LYS A 59 13.79 -15.12 3.37
N LEU A 60 14.30 -13.89 3.29
CA LEU A 60 15.67 -13.57 3.70
C LEU A 60 15.89 -13.80 5.19
N GLY A 61 14.94 -13.40 6.03
CA GLY A 61 15.00 -13.62 7.48
C GLY A 61 15.07 -15.11 7.84
N LEU A 62 14.33 -15.97 7.14
CA LEU A 62 14.44 -17.43 7.31
C LEU A 62 15.80 -17.96 6.89
N LYS A 63 16.37 -17.47 5.77
CA LYS A 63 17.71 -17.87 5.32
C LYS A 63 18.82 -17.39 6.26
N ALA A 64 18.68 -16.19 6.82
CA ALA A 64 19.64 -15.56 7.72
C ALA A 64 19.71 -16.23 9.11
N LYS A 65 18.67 -16.98 9.51
CA LYS A 65 18.68 -17.79 10.74
C LYS A 65 19.69 -18.94 10.70
N LYS A 66 20.13 -19.38 9.53
CA LYS A 66 21.15 -20.43 9.42
C LYS A 66 22.52 -19.85 9.82
N ARG A 67 23.29 -20.57 10.65
CA ARG A 67 24.60 -20.11 11.14
C ARG A 67 25.56 -19.70 10.01
N CYS A 68 25.57 -20.44 8.91
CA CYS A 68 26.39 -20.17 7.72
C CYS A 68 25.95 -18.94 6.90
N ASN A 69 24.83 -18.31 7.27
CA ASN A 69 24.18 -17.21 6.56
C ASN A 69 23.99 -15.97 7.44
N LYS A 70 24.60 -15.93 8.64
CA LYS A 70 24.38 -14.87 9.65
C LYS A 70 24.61 -13.46 9.10
N ASP A 71 25.56 -13.33 8.17
CA ASP A 71 25.98 -12.06 7.56
C ASP A 71 24.91 -11.46 6.63
N LEU A 72 23.83 -12.19 6.31
CA LEU A 72 22.67 -11.65 5.59
C LEU A 72 21.82 -10.70 6.43
N SER A 73 21.79 -10.87 7.75
CA SER A 73 20.85 -10.16 8.62
C SER A 73 20.92 -8.64 8.50
N PRO A 74 22.11 -8.00 8.48
CA PRO A 74 22.24 -6.55 8.32
C PRO A 74 21.66 -6.03 7.00
N TRP A 75 21.69 -6.84 5.94
CA TRP A 75 21.27 -6.43 4.59
C TRP A 75 19.75 -6.47 4.36
N ILE A 76 18.98 -7.19 5.18
CA ILE A 76 17.54 -7.44 4.94
C ILE A 76 16.74 -6.13 4.80
N ASN A 77 17.03 -5.13 5.65
CA ASN A 77 16.36 -3.84 5.58
C ASN A 77 16.79 -3.02 4.36
N CYS A 78 18.07 -3.05 4.00
CA CYS A 78 18.59 -2.40 2.80
C CYS A 78 17.99 -2.99 1.53
N LEU A 79 17.90 -4.32 1.44
CA LEU A 79 17.27 -5.04 0.33
C LEU A 79 15.78 -4.69 0.18
N SER A 80 15.09 -4.59 1.31
CA SER A 80 13.71 -4.09 1.33
C SER A 80 13.64 -2.68 0.75
N ASN A 81 14.45 -1.74 1.24
CA ASN A 81 14.45 -0.37 0.76
C ASN A 81 14.85 -0.27 -0.72
N HIS A 82 15.78 -1.12 -1.16
CA HIS A 82 16.23 -1.21 -2.54
C HIS A 82 15.11 -1.62 -3.49
N LEU A 83 14.26 -2.58 -3.10
CA LEU A 83 13.07 -2.91 -3.89
C LEU A 83 12.14 -1.70 -4.03
N TRP A 84 11.88 -0.99 -2.93
CA TRP A 84 11.02 0.19 -2.94
C TRP A 84 11.59 1.30 -3.83
N TRP A 85 12.90 1.56 -3.73
CA TRP A 85 13.58 2.51 -4.60
C TRP A 85 13.55 2.07 -6.07
N SER A 86 13.77 0.79 -6.35
CA SER A 86 13.76 0.24 -7.71
C SER A 86 12.38 0.45 -8.35
N SER A 87 11.31 0.06 -7.65
CA SER A 87 9.92 0.26 -8.10
C SER A 87 9.60 1.74 -8.29
N ARG A 88 9.97 2.60 -7.33
CA ARG A 88 9.69 4.05 -7.41
C ARG A 88 10.39 4.73 -8.58
N THR A 89 11.58 4.26 -8.96
CA THR A 89 12.45 4.94 -9.92
C THR A 89 12.54 4.23 -11.27
N CYS A 90 11.78 3.16 -11.50
CA CYS A 90 11.75 2.48 -12.78
C CYS A 90 10.93 3.22 -13.85
N GLY A 91 10.09 4.18 -13.46
CA GLY A 91 9.33 5.00 -14.41
C GLY A 91 8.33 4.20 -15.26
N GLY A 92 7.83 3.06 -14.76
CA GLY A 92 6.94 2.18 -15.51
C GLY A 92 7.65 1.04 -16.25
N ASP A 93 8.98 1.08 -16.37
CA ASP A 93 9.77 0.12 -17.16
C ASP A 93 10.11 -1.15 -16.35
N ASP A 94 9.66 -2.30 -16.83
CA ASP A 94 9.82 -3.59 -16.16
C ASP A 94 11.24 -4.15 -16.28
N VAL A 95 11.94 -3.88 -17.38
CA VAL A 95 13.34 -4.25 -17.59
C VAL A 95 14.23 -3.46 -16.63
N LEU A 96 14.06 -2.14 -16.57
CA LEU A 96 14.80 -1.27 -15.66
C LEU A 96 14.56 -1.66 -14.19
N LEU A 97 13.32 -1.97 -13.83
CA LEU A 97 12.99 -2.45 -12.49
C LEU A 97 13.72 -3.76 -12.15
N GLN A 98 13.66 -4.75 -13.05
CA GLN A 98 14.33 -6.03 -12.86
C GLN A 98 15.84 -5.87 -12.75
N GLU A 99 16.45 -5.04 -13.60
CA GLU A 99 17.89 -4.78 -13.57
C GLU A 99 18.33 -4.09 -12.28
N LYS A 100 17.59 -3.05 -11.85
CA LYS A 100 17.82 -2.41 -10.55
C LYS A 100 17.70 -3.43 -9.43
N TRP A 101 16.64 -4.23 -9.40
CA TRP A 101 16.44 -5.23 -8.36
C TRP A 101 17.58 -6.27 -8.31
N MET A 102 17.93 -6.86 -9.46
CA MET A 102 18.95 -7.91 -9.54
C MET A 102 20.36 -7.41 -9.27
N SER A 103 20.67 -6.15 -9.60
CA SER A 103 22.00 -5.57 -9.37
C SER A 103 22.42 -5.59 -7.89
N VAL A 104 21.46 -5.74 -6.98
CA VAL A 104 21.74 -5.81 -5.54
C VAL A 104 22.62 -7.01 -5.17
N THR A 105 22.59 -8.08 -5.97
CA THR A 105 23.43 -9.28 -5.75
C THR A 105 24.92 -9.01 -5.94
N GLU A 106 25.26 -8.09 -6.82
CA GLU A 106 26.62 -7.61 -7.05
C GLU A 106 26.97 -6.48 -6.09
N HIS A 107 26.03 -5.54 -5.86
CA HIS A 107 26.22 -4.40 -4.97
C HIS A 107 26.60 -4.81 -3.54
N VAL A 108 25.97 -5.84 -2.97
CA VAL A 108 26.31 -6.34 -1.62
C VAL A 108 27.75 -6.86 -1.50
N GLY A 109 28.41 -7.15 -2.62
CA GLY A 109 29.83 -7.51 -2.69
C GLY A 109 30.74 -6.35 -3.08
N ASN A 110 30.27 -5.11 -2.93
CA ASN A 110 30.95 -3.89 -3.33
C ASN A 110 31.23 -3.77 -4.83
N ASN A 111 30.50 -4.51 -5.67
CA ASN A 111 30.55 -4.36 -7.13
C ASN A 111 29.44 -3.42 -7.60
N HIS A 112 29.81 -2.23 -8.06
CA HIS A 112 28.88 -1.16 -8.44
C HIS A 112 28.73 -0.97 -9.96
N ARG A 113 29.27 -1.89 -10.77
CA ARG A 113 29.21 -1.81 -12.25
C ARG A 113 28.59 -3.10 -12.81
N PHE A 114 27.54 -2.94 -13.61
CA PHE A 114 26.70 -4.04 -14.12
C PHE A 114 26.76 -4.07 -15.65
N ARG A 115 27.81 -4.70 -16.20
CA ARG A 115 28.08 -4.68 -17.66
C ARG A 115 26.99 -5.38 -18.48
N ASN A 116 26.38 -6.41 -17.89
CA ASN A 116 25.39 -7.27 -18.55
C ASN A 116 23.97 -6.67 -18.55
N ASN A 117 23.70 -5.64 -17.74
CA ASN A 117 22.42 -4.94 -17.74
C ASN A 117 22.33 -4.06 -18.98
N GLN A 118 21.15 -3.85 -19.56
CA GLN A 118 20.90 -2.99 -20.70
C GLN A 118 20.78 -1.51 -20.30
N MET A 119 20.03 -1.22 -19.23
CA MET A 119 19.67 0.13 -18.82
C MET A 119 20.38 0.57 -17.53
N PHE A 120 20.43 -0.29 -16.51
CA PHE A 120 21.02 0.02 -15.21
C PHE A 120 22.48 -0.46 -15.12
N LYS A 121 23.41 0.35 -15.65
CA LYS A 121 24.85 -0.02 -15.78
C LYS A 121 25.71 0.21 -14.53
N ARG A 122 25.26 1.07 -13.60
CA ARG A 122 25.99 1.40 -12.36
C ARG A 122 25.03 1.81 -11.24
N CYS A 123 25.49 1.73 -9.99
CA CYS A 123 24.72 2.25 -8.85
C CYS A 123 24.40 3.75 -9.01
N ALA A 124 23.23 4.15 -8.52
CA ALA A 124 22.70 5.52 -8.62
C ALA A 124 23.03 6.40 -7.40
N HIS A 125 24.10 6.07 -6.68
CA HIS A 125 24.61 6.86 -5.57
C HIS A 125 26.05 7.24 -5.85
N ASP A 126 26.48 8.35 -5.26
CA ASP A 126 27.88 8.77 -5.27
C ASP A 126 28.76 7.75 -4.55
N PRO A 127 30.09 7.78 -4.76
CA PRO A 127 31.02 6.95 -4.01
C PRO A 127 30.77 7.05 -2.51
N ILE A 128 30.62 5.90 -1.86
CA ILE A 128 30.41 5.83 -0.42
C ILE A 128 31.65 6.42 0.25
N SER A 129 31.47 7.33 1.21
CA SER A 129 32.59 8.01 1.87
C SER A 129 33.49 7.00 2.61
N GLY A 130 34.78 7.32 2.78
CA GLY A 130 35.75 6.39 3.37
C GLY A 130 35.39 5.93 4.80
N ARG A 131 34.72 6.76 5.60
CA ARG A 131 34.23 6.40 6.94
C ARG A 131 33.04 5.43 6.88
N ASP A 132 32.12 5.63 5.95
CA ASP A 132 30.96 4.73 5.80
C ASP A 132 31.37 3.39 5.18
N GLN A 133 32.41 3.36 4.32
CA GLN A 133 32.89 2.12 3.70
C GLN A 133 33.42 1.11 4.72
N THR A 134 34.09 1.56 5.78
CA THR A 134 34.68 0.66 6.79
C THR A 134 33.63 -0.03 7.66
N ASP A 135 32.46 0.58 7.82
CA ASP A 135 31.38 0.06 8.65
C ASP A 135 30.46 -0.92 7.89
N ILE A 136 30.51 -0.91 6.55
CA ILE A 136 29.69 -1.80 5.73
C ILE A 136 30.27 -3.21 5.75
N LYS A 137 29.44 -4.16 6.22
CA LYS A 137 29.73 -5.59 6.20
C LYS A 137 29.41 -6.20 4.84
N TRP A 138 30.26 -5.95 3.85
CA TRP A 138 30.13 -6.52 2.51
C TRP A 138 30.09 -8.04 2.53
N LEU A 139 29.23 -8.63 1.69
CA LEU A 139 29.19 -10.07 1.49
C LEU A 139 30.25 -10.48 0.48
N LYS A 140 31.06 -11.48 0.81
CA LYS A 140 31.97 -12.07 -0.17
C LYS A 140 31.14 -12.83 -1.22
N LEU A 141 31.29 -12.46 -2.49
CA LEU A 141 30.59 -13.10 -3.61
C LEU A 141 30.85 -14.62 -3.62
N GLY A 142 29.82 -15.39 -3.95
CA GLY A 142 29.88 -16.85 -4.04
C GLY A 142 29.87 -17.58 -2.69
N THR A 143 29.94 -16.90 -1.55
CA THR A 143 29.82 -17.55 -0.22
C THR A 143 28.39 -18.02 0.07
N THR A 144 28.19 -18.82 1.12
CA THR A 144 26.86 -19.33 1.50
C THR A 144 25.82 -18.21 1.74
N PRO A 145 26.11 -17.10 2.44
CA PRO A 145 25.17 -15.98 2.55
C PRO A 145 24.86 -15.33 1.20
N HIS A 146 25.85 -15.14 0.33
CA HIS A 146 25.65 -14.55 -1.00
C HIS A 146 24.77 -15.41 -1.90
N ARG A 147 25.01 -16.72 -1.96
CA ARG A 147 24.15 -17.66 -2.72
C ARG A 147 22.72 -17.67 -2.17
N ALA A 148 22.57 -17.66 -0.85
CA ALA A 148 21.27 -17.58 -0.21
C ALA A 148 20.50 -16.29 -0.55
N LEU A 149 21.19 -15.14 -0.68
CA LEU A 149 20.60 -13.91 -1.21
C LEU A 149 20.19 -14.08 -2.67
N HIS A 150 21.11 -14.56 -3.51
CA HIS A 150 20.91 -14.73 -4.94
C HIS A 150 19.68 -15.60 -5.24
N GLU A 151 19.48 -16.69 -4.50
CA GLU A 151 18.29 -17.55 -4.59
C GLU A 151 16.96 -16.80 -4.37
N VAL A 152 16.93 -15.79 -3.49
CA VAL A 152 15.72 -14.98 -3.26
C VAL A 152 15.57 -13.90 -4.34
N VAL A 153 16.66 -13.22 -4.69
CA VAL A 153 16.64 -12.13 -5.67
C VAL A 153 16.25 -12.63 -7.06
N HIS A 154 16.79 -13.78 -7.48
CA HIS A 154 16.57 -14.38 -8.79
C HIS A 154 15.45 -15.43 -8.82
N GLU A 155 14.56 -15.44 -7.82
CA GLU A 155 13.43 -16.35 -7.83
C GLU A 155 12.53 -16.05 -9.05
N LYS A 156 12.37 -17.04 -9.94
CA LYS A 156 11.61 -16.89 -11.20
C LYS A 156 10.20 -16.33 -10.98
N SER A 157 9.52 -16.72 -9.90
CA SER A 157 8.17 -16.24 -9.58
C SER A 157 8.18 -14.75 -9.18
N LEU A 158 9.22 -14.30 -8.49
CA LEU A 158 9.38 -12.92 -8.07
C LEU A 158 9.71 -12.03 -9.27
N LEU A 159 10.64 -12.45 -10.13
CA LEU A 159 11.02 -11.70 -11.32
C LEU A 159 9.83 -11.51 -12.28
N LYS A 160 9.01 -12.55 -12.49
CA LYS A 160 7.76 -12.41 -13.26
C LYS A 160 6.80 -11.39 -12.65
N ASP A 161 6.74 -11.32 -11.32
CA ASP A 161 5.86 -10.40 -10.61
C ASP A 161 6.40 -8.95 -10.58
N MET A 162 7.64 -8.69 -10.99
CA MET A 162 8.21 -7.33 -11.07
C MET A 162 7.45 -6.44 -12.06
N SER A 163 6.96 -7.01 -13.17
CA SER A 163 6.11 -6.29 -14.14
C SER A 163 4.87 -5.65 -13.51
N HIS A 164 4.37 -6.21 -12.41
CA HIS A 164 3.23 -5.70 -11.65
C HIS A 164 3.65 -4.71 -10.53
N LEU A 165 4.92 -4.32 -10.45
CA LEU A 165 5.44 -3.39 -9.42
C LEU A 165 5.96 -2.08 -10.02
N THR A 166 5.75 -1.87 -11.32
CA THR A 166 6.27 -0.70 -12.04
C THR A 166 5.54 0.60 -11.68
N GLY A 167 4.29 0.49 -11.21
CA GLY A 167 3.43 1.63 -10.85
C GLY A 167 3.55 2.12 -9.41
N PHE A 168 4.49 1.58 -8.62
CA PHE A 168 4.75 1.95 -7.21
C PHE A 168 3.46 2.06 -6.36
N LYS A 169 2.57 1.07 -6.47
CA LYS A 169 1.30 1.03 -5.72
C LYS A 169 1.47 0.31 -4.37
N HIS A 170 0.85 0.86 -3.33
CA HIS A 170 0.83 0.28 -1.99
C HIS A 170 -0.40 0.70 -1.18
N THR A 171 -0.80 -0.08 -0.17
CA THR A 171 -2.07 0.09 0.56
C THR A 171 -2.05 1.06 1.73
N GLY A 172 -1.00 1.88 1.90
CA GLY A 172 -0.89 2.85 3.01
C GLY A 172 -2.12 3.75 3.21
N GLU A 173 -2.64 4.36 2.15
CA GLU A 173 -3.85 5.20 2.24
C GLU A 173 -5.13 4.38 2.51
N LEU A 174 -5.20 3.16 1.99
CA LEU A 174 -6.30 2.25 2.25
C LEU A 174 -6.34 1.84 3.73
N GLU A 175 -5.19 1.65 4.39
CA GLU A 175 -5.12 1.42 5.83
C GLU A 175 -5.63 2.63 6.63
N VAL A 176 -5.36 3.86 6.17
CA VAL A 176 -5.91 5.08 6.80
C VAL A 176 -7.43 5.11 6.69
N PHE A 177 -7.96 4.80 5.51
CA PHE A 177 -9.40 4.68 5.30
C PHE A 177 -10.03 3.58 6.18
N HIS A 178 -9.45 2.38 6.20
CA HIS A 178 -9.94 1.27 7.03
C HIS A 178 -9.95 1.62 8.53
N ASN A 179 -8.91 2.29 9.03
CA ASN A 179 -8.86 2.74 10.43
C ASN A 179 -9.98 3.74 10.76
N MET A 180 -10.34 4.60 9.80
CA MET A 180 -11.45 5.52 9.96
C MET A 180 -12.80 4.80 9.85
N LEU A 181 -12.95 3.89 8.88
CA LEU A 181 -14.15 3.06 8.69
C LEU A 181 -14.50 2.30 9.98
N LEU A 182 -13.50 1.78 10.70
CA LEU A 182 -13.69 1.11 11.99
C LEU A 182 -14.29 1.99 13.08
N LYS A 183 -14.23 3.33 12.96
CA LYS A 183 -14.91 4.26 13.88
C LYS A 183 -16.42 4.31 13.63
N TYR A 184 -16.84 4.11 12.38
CA TYR A 184 -18.24 4.14 11.97
C TYR A 184 -18.90 2.76 12.02
N ALA A 185 -18.15 1.72 11.66
CA ALA A 185 -18.58 0.33 11.67
C ALA A 185 -17.53 -0.56 12.37
N PRO A 186 -17.50 -0.58 13.72
CA PRO A 186 -16.60 -1.46 14.46
C PRO A 186 -16.89 -2.93 14.18
N LYS A 187 -15.84 -3.73 13.92
CA LYS A 187 -15.95 -5.19 13.66
C LYS A 187 -16.59 -6.00 14.78
N ARG A 188 -16.62 -5.46 16.00
CA ARG A 188 -17.15 -6.14 17.20
C ARG A 188 -18.65 -5.93 17.40
N GLN A 189 -19.29 -5.12 16.56
CA GLN A 189 -20.71 -4.80 16.67
C GLN A 189 -21.44 -5.34 15.43
N HIS A 190 -22.60 -5.92 15.67
CA HIS A 190 -23.50 -6.35 14.60
C HIS A 190 -24.37 -5.17 14.18
N PHE A 191 -24.59 -5.04 12.87
CA PHE A 191 -25.46 -4.03 12.27
C PHE A 191 -26.41 -4.70 11.28
N SER A 192 -27.63 -4.19 11.16
CA SER A 192 -28.50 -4.55 10.05
C SER A 192 -27.85 -4.15 8.72
N TYR A 193 -28.26 -4.78 7.62
CA TYR A 193 -27.73 -4.44 6.28
C TYR A 193 -27.84 -2.93 5.97
N LEU A 194 -29.02 -2.33 6.21
CA LEU A 194 -29.23 -0.89 6.01
C LEU A 194 -28.35 -0.04 6.94
N GLY A 195 -28.22 -0.46 8.20
CA GLY A 195 -27.36 0.22 9.18
C GLY A 195 -25.89 0.17 8.78
N MET A 196 -25.40 -0.98 8.31
CA MET A 196 -24.05 -1.14 7.79
C MET A 196 -23.83 -0.23 6.58
N ARG A 197 -24.73 -0.28 5.59
CA ARG A 197 -24.64 0.53 4.37
C ARG A 197 -24.56 2.03 4.69
N ALA A 198 -25.44 2.54 5.54
CA ALA A 198 -25.45 3.95 5.94
C ALA A 198 -24.15 4.36 6.65
N ARG A 199 -23.61 3.50 7.54
CA ARG A 199 -22.35 3.76 8.26
C ARG A 199 -21.14 3.76 7.33
N LEU A 200 -21.09 2.84 6.37
CA LEU A 200 -20.02 2.80 5.37
C LEU A 200 -20.06 4.01 4.44
N GLN A 201 -21.24 4.45 4.01
CA GLN A 201 -21.42 5.69 3.24
C GLN A 201 -20.97 6.91 4.04
N LEU A 202 -21.34 7.00 5.31
CA LEU A 202 -20.91 8.10 6.18
C LEU A 202 -19.39 8.12 6.40
N ALA A 203 -18.77 6.94 6.53
CA ALA A 203 -17.32 6.82 6.55
C ALA A 203 -16.70 7.35 5.24
N ALA A 204 -17.21 6.93 4.08
CA ALA A 204 -16.73 7.42 2.79
C ALA A 204 -16.82 8.96 2.67
N LEU A 205 -17.93 9.56 3.12
CA LEU A 205 -18.08 11.03 3.15
C LEU A 205 -17.05 11.70 4.07
N ASP A 206 -16.82 11.18 5.29
CA ASP A 206 -15.78 11.71 6.19
C ASP A 206 -14.40 11.59 5.57
N HIS A 207 -14.08 10.44 4.94
CA HIS A 207 -12.81 10.23 4.26
C HIS A 207 -12.60 11.26 3.17
N ASN A 208 -13.55 11.35 2.23
CA ASN A 208 -13.43 12.22 1.07
C ASN A 208 -13.37 13.69 1.46
N SER A 209 -14.04 14.09 2.54
CA SER A 209 -13.97 15.45 3.09
C SER A 209 -12.63 15.77 3.78
N ASN A 210 -11.80 14.77 4.08
CA ASN A 210 -10.62 14.91 4.95
C ASN A 210 -9.34 14.23 4.44
N VAL A 211 -9.37 13.63 3.26
CA VAL A 211 -8.21 13.06 2.57
C VAL A 211 -7.38 14.20 1.98
N PHE A 212 -6.07 13.99 1.83
CA PHE A 212 -5.11 14.97 1.26
C PHE A 212 -5.07 16.35 1.95
N ARG A 213 -5.46 16.45 3.22
CA ARG A 213 -5.31 17.68 4.01
C ARG A 213 -3.85 18.10 4.07
N GLU A 214 -3.62 19.39 3.87
CA GLU A 214 -2.28 19.96 3.84
C GLU A 214 -1.64 20.00 5.24
N GLN A 215 -0.32 20.21 5.25
CA GLN A 215 0.41 20.49 6.48
C GLN A 215 -0.01 21.87 7.01
N ALA A 216 -0.32 21.93 8.30
CA ALA A 216 -0.64 23.19 8.97
C ALA A 216 0.58 24.11 8.99
N THR A 217 0.34 25.41 8.83
CA THR A 217 1.38 26.45 8.88
C THR A 217 1.26 27.30 10.15
N THR A 218 2.35 27.96 10.54
CA THR A 218 2.34 28.99 11.59
C THR A 218 1.72 30.29 11.06
N LYS A 219 1.50 31.28 11.92
CA LYS A 219 1.08 32.63 11.49
C LYS A 219 2.06 33.29 10.49
N LYS A 220 3.32 32.83 10.46
CA LYS A 220 4.38 33.31 9.55
C LYS A 220 4.46 32.51 8.24
N GLY A 221 3.62 31.48 8.06
CA GLY A 221 3.63 30.61 6.87
C GLY A 221 4.51 29.36 7.00
N ASP A 222 5.24 29.18 8.09
CA ASP A 222 6.18 28.06 8.23
C ASP A 222 5.46 26.72 8.48
N PRO A 223 5.90 25.60 7.86
CA PRO A 223 5.31 24.29 8.10
C PRO A 223 5.45 23.84 9.57
N ARG A 224 4.34 23.41 10.17
CA ARG A 224 4.31 22.97 11.57
C ARG A 224 4.69 21.51 11.74
N TRP A 225 5.49 21.24 12.76
CA TRP A 225 5.93 19.92 13.16
C TRP A 225 5.64 19.67 14.63
N THR A 226 5.53 18.39 15.01
CA THR A 226 5.42 17.97 16.40
C THR A 226 6.31 16.76 16.65
N ALA A 227 6.86 16.65 17.85
CA ALA A 227 7.65 15.48 18.25
C ALA A 227 6.69 14.33 18.57
N ALA A 228 6.91 13.17 17.94
CA ALA A 228 6.15 11.96 18.21
C ALA A 228 7.08 10.76 18.35
N PHE A 229 6.87 9.95 19.39
CA PHE A 229 7.65 8.73 19.57
C PHE A 229 7.21 7.65 18.56
N SER A 230 8.14 7.19 17.73
CA SER A 230 7.91 6.11 16.76
C SER A 230 8.17 4.77 17.41
N LYS A 231 7.11 4.01 17.72
CA LYS A 231 7.24 2.63 18.24
C LYS A 231 8.08 1.72 17.32
N ARG A 232 8.05 1.98 16.01
CA ARG A 232 8.80 1.20 15.01
C ARG A 232 10.31 1.49 15.05
N LYS A 233 10.69 2.76 15.17
CA LYS A 233 12.10 3.16 15.26
C LYS A 233 12.65 3.13 16.68
N LYS A 234 11.75 3.02 17.68
CA LYS A 234 12.04 3.19 19.11
C LYS A 234 12.74 4.53 19.39
N ASP A 235 12.32 5.57 18.67
CA ASP A 235 12.96 6.89 18.72
C ASP A 235 11.95 8.01 18.43
N TRP A 236 12.28 9.23 18.83
CA TRP A 236 11.50 10.43 18.56
C TRP A 236 11.66 10.88 17.11
N ILE A 237 10.55 11.17 16.45
CA ILE A 237 10.54 11.67 15.08
C ILE A 237 9.75 12.98 14.99
N ALA A 238 10.18 13.86 14.10
CA ALA A 238 9.36 15.00 13.68
C ALA A 238 8.20 14.49 12.81
N ARG A 239 6.97 14.76 13.25
CA ARG A 239 5.73 14.46 12.52
C ARG A 239 5.09 15.74 12.03
N LYS A 240 4.67 15.76 10.77
CA LYS A 240 3.90 16.88 10.20
C LYS A 240 2.60 17.07 10.96
N VAL A 241 2.31 18.30 11.37
CA VAL A 241 0.99 18.66 11.91
C VAL A 241 0.10 18.91 10.70
N ILE A 242 -0.95 18.09 10.52
CA ILE A 242 -1.91 18.26 9.43
C ILE A 242 -2.99 19.25 9.88
N GLN A 243 -3.56 20.02 8.95
CA GLN A 243 -4.69 20.92 9.19
C GLN A 243 -5.85 20.22 9.93
N ALA A 244 -6.76 20.98 10.54
CA ALA A 244 -7.92 20.43 11.23
C ALA A 244 -8.85 19.67 10.27
N LYS A 245 -9.66 18.75 10.81
CA LYS A 245 -10.68 18.07 9.99
C LYS A 245 -11.85 19.01 9.71
N GLN A 246 -12.46 18.85 8.55
CA GLN A 246 -13.70 19.50 8.18
C GLN A 246 -14.86 18.51 8.31
N TYR A 247 -16.01 19.02 8.75
CA TYR A 247 -17.22 18.23 9.00
C TYR A 247 -18.47 18.85 8.39
N GLY A 248 -18.31 19.71 7.35
CA GLY A 248 -19.42 20.38 6.68
C GLY A 248 -20.51 19.42 6.20
N PHE A 249 -20.09 18.27 5.65
CA PHE A 249 -21.01 17.21 5.21
C PHE A 249 -22.01 16.76 6.29
N ARG A 250 -21.65 16.85 7.58
CA ARG A 250 -22.57 16.49 8.68
C ARG A 250 -23.72 17.49 8.78
N GLN A 251 -23.44 18.78 8.61
CA GLN A 251 -24.46 19.82 8.64
C GLN A 251 -25.42 19.68 7.46
N ASP A 252 -24.89 19.38 6.28
CA ASP A 252 -25.71 19.18 5.08
C ASP A 252 -26.61 17.94 5.22
N LEU A 253 -26.07 16.84 5.75
CA LEU A 253 -26.88 15.65 6.07
C LEU A 253 -27.99 15.96 7.08
N MET A 254 -27.70 16.70 8.15
CA MET A 254 -28.71 17.08 9.13
C MET A 254 -29.81 17.97 8.52
N LYS A 255 -29.45 18.92 7.66
CA LYS A 255 -30.43 19.73 6.92
C LYS A 255 -31.31 18.87 6.03
N LEU A 256 -30.75 17.88 5.32
CA LEU A 256 -31.52 16.95 4.49
C LEU A 256 -32.49 16.10 5.32
N VAL A 257 -32.06 15.62 6.49
CA VAL A 257 -32.92 14.88 7.42
C VAL A 257 -34.09 15.75 7.88
N LEU A 258 -33.83 17.00 8.28
CA LEU A 258 -34.87 17.94 8.70
C LEU A 258 -35.84 18.29 7.56
N LYS A 259 -35.33 18.54 6.35
CA LYS A 259 -36.16 18.79 5.16
C LYS A 259 -37.07 17.60 4.86
N ARG A 260 -36.52 16.39 4.89
CA ARG A 260 -37.31 15.18 4.71
C ARG A 260 -38.39 15.13 5.79
N ALA A 261 -38.04 15.31 7.06
CA ALA A 261 -38.98 15.28 8.19
C ALA A 261 -40.13 16.27 8.04
N ALA A 262 -39.85 17.48 7.56
CA ALA A 262 -40.87 18.49 7.32
C ALA A 262 -41.77 18.16 6.11
N SER A 263 -41.28 17.43 5.11
CA SER A 263 -42.04 17.09 3.89
C SER A 263 -43.05 15.95 4.05
N CYS A 264 -43.12 15.28 5.21
CA CYS A 264 -43.94 14.07 5.41
C CYS A 264 -43.72 12.94 4.35
N GLU A 265 -42.61 12.95 3.61
CA GLU A 265 -42.19 11.88 2.70
C GLU A 265 -41.62 10.66 3.48
N TRP A 266 -42.40 10.15 4.43
CA TRP A 266 -42.10 8.93 5.18
C TRP A 266 -42.54 7.67 4.42
N SER A 267 -43.26 7.83 3.30
CA SER A 267 -44.02 6.78 2.61
C SER A 267 -43.37 6.20 1.35
N LEU A 268 -42.04 6.09 1.28
CA LEU A 268 -41.38 5.31 0.23
C LEU A 268 -40.38 4.29 0.81
N GLY A 269 -40.93 3.25 1.44
CA GLY A 269 -40.47 1.86 1.31
C GLY A 269 -39.12 1.41 1.89
N LEU A 270 -38.44 2.20 2.74
CA LEU A 270 -37.08 1.85 3.23
C LEU A 270 -36.97 1.51 4.72
N TRP A 271 -38.08 1.35 5.46
CA TRP A 271 -38.07 0.82 6.82
C TRP A 271 -39.09 -0.32 6.94
N PRO A 272 -38.72 -1.52 7.40
CA PRO A 272 -39.72 -2.55 7.69
C PRO A 272 -40.64 -2.01 8.80
N ALA A 273 -41.95 -2.08 8.57
CA ALA A 273 -42.96 -1.61 9.52
C ALA A 273 -42.58 -1.98 10.96
N ARG A 274 -42.68 -1.01 11.86
CA ARG A 274 -42.47 -1.21 13.30
C ARG A 274 -43.31 -2.43 13.72
N PRO A 275 -42.75 -3.49 14.32
CA PRO A 275 -43.56 -4.61 14.79
C PRO A 275 -44.57 -4.06 15.80
N GLU A 276 -45.85 -4.34 15.57
CA GLU A 276 -46.91 -4.00 16.52
C GLU A 276 -46.61 -4.70 17.85
N GLY A 277 -46.30 -3.95 18.91
CA GLY A 277 -46.13 -4.55 20.24
C GLY A 277 -45.29 -3.80 21.28
N CYS A 278 -44.38 -2.90 20.91
CA CYS A 278 -43.61 -2.15 21.93
C CYS A 278 -44.29 -0.81 22.27
N ARG A 279 -45.02 -0.79 23.40
CA ARG A 279 -45.30 0.46 24.14
C ARG A 279 -44.07 0.83 24.99
N ASN A 280 -43.94 2.14 25.20
CA ASN A 280 -42.83 2.90 25.80
C ASN A 280 -42.02 2.22 26.90
#